data_AF-I3D3C8-F1
#
_entry.id   AF-I3D3C8-F1
#
_cell.length_a   1.000
_cell.length_b   1.000
_cell.length_c   1.000
_cell.angle_alpha   90.00
_cell.angle_beta   90.00
_cell.angle_gamma   90.00
#
_symmetry.space_group_name_H-M   'P 1'
#
loop_
_entity.id
_entity.type
_entity.pdbx_description
1 polymer ?
#
loop_
_entity_poly.entity_id
_entity_poly.type
_entity_poly.pdbx_seq_one_letter_code
_entity_poly.pdbx_strand_id
1 'polypeptide(L)' 'MKKTELRKLIGDYKEIKRKMEKSNNNKLKEKLEVIEHRYYHETGKTLNGNLQEIT' A
#
# COMPACT_ATOMS: atom_id res chain seq x y z
N MET A 1 -2.12 14.18 4.95
CA MET A 1 -3.10 13.11 5.27
C MET A 1 -3.22 12.93 6.78
N LYS A 2 -4.43 12.69 7.34
CA LYS A 2 -4.57 12.43 8.79
C LYS A 2 -4.01 11.04 9.14
N LYS A 3 -3.50 10.83 10.36
CA LYS A 3 -2.99 9.51 10.83
C LYS A 3 -3.97 8.36 10.61
N THR A 4 -5.27 8.63 10.72
CA THR A 4 -6.34 7.65 10.51
C THR A 4 -6.49 7.24 9.06
N GLU A 5 -6.35 8.19 8.14
CA GLU A 5 -6.36 7.92 6.70
C GLU A 5 -5.11 7.15 6.28
N LEU A 6 -3.94 7.50 6.84
CA LEU A 6 -2.70 6.77 6.56
C LEU A 6 -2.80 5.29 6.99
N ARG A 7 -3.43 5.02 8.14
CA ARG A 7 -3.72 3.64 8.60
C ARG A 7 -4.67 2.91 7.66
N LYS A 8 -5.71 3.59 7.13
CA LYS A 8 -6.58 3.00 6.11
C LYS A 8 -5.81 2.68 4.84
N LEU A 9 -4.97 3.61 4.37
CA LEU A 9 -4.16 3.45 3.17
C LEU A 9 -3.21 2.24 3.27
N ILE A 10 -2.58 2.03 4.43
CA ILE A 10 -1.77 0.83 4.71
C ILE A 10 -2.63 -0.45 4.74
N GLY A 11 -3.84 -0.38 5.33
CA GLY A 11 -4.78 -1.49 5.36
C GLY A 11 -5.21 -1.92 3.95
N ASP A 12 -5.60 -0.95 3.12
CA ASP A 12 -5.99 -1.17 1.73
C ASP A 12 -4.84 -1.81 0.93
N TYR A 13 -3.61 -1.34 1.11
CA TYR A 13 -2.43 -1.94 0.48
C TYR A 13 -2.24 -3.41 0.87
N LYS A 14 -2.31 -3.73 2.17
CA LYS A 14 -2.17 -5.11 2.66
C LYS A 14 -3.24 -6.03 2.07
N GLU A 15 -4.49 -5.56 2.03
CA GLU A 15 -5.60 -6.33 1.46
C GLU A 15 -5.41 -6.57 -0.05
N ILE A 16 -5.05 -5.52 -0.80
CA ILE A 16 -4.84 -5.62 -2.25
C ILE A 16 -3.64 -6.50 -2.56
N LYS A 17 -2.54 -6.40 -1.80
CA LYS A 17 -1.35 -7.25 -1.96
C LYS A 17 -1.70 -8.73 -1.73
N ARG A 18 -2.47 -9.03 -0.68
CA ARG A 18 -2.97 -10.39 -0.41
C ARG A 18 -3.90 -10.92 -1.50
N LYS A 19 -4.73 -10.04 -2.11
CA LYS A 19 -5.57 -10.42 -3.26
C LYS A 19 -4.75 -10.66 -4.53
N MET A 20 -3.71 -9.86 -4.74
CA MET A 20 -2.78 -10.01 -5.86
C MET A 20 -1.99 -11.32 -5.78
N GLU A 21 -1.53 -11.73 -4.59
CA GLU A 21 -0.85 -13.03 -4.41
C GLU A 21 -1.72 -14.21 -4.81
N LYS A 22 -3.05 -14.07 -4.70
CA LYS A 22 -4.03 -15.10 -5.08
C LYS A 22 -4.54 -14.96 -6.51
N SER A 23 -4.28 -13.84 -7.17
CA SER A 23 -4.86 -13.51 -8.47
C SER A 23 -3.91 -12.59 -9.23
N ASN A 24 -3.41 -13.05 -10.37
CA ASN A 24 -2.46 -12.31 -11.20
C ASN A 24 -3.15 -11.18 -12.00
N ASN A 25 -3.85 -10.31 -11.28
CA ASN A 25 -4.73 -9.29 -11.82
C ASN A 25 -3.98 -7.95 -11.94
N ASN A 26 -3.69 -7.54 -13.17
CA ASN A 26 -3.01 -6.27 -13.47
C ASN A 26 -3.71 -5.05 -12.86
N LYS A 27 -5.04 -5.08 -12.70
CA LYS A 27 -5.81 -3.99 -12.08
C LYS A 27 -5.51 -3.83 -10.59
N LEU A 28 -5.15 -4.92 -9.91
CA LEU A 28 -4.71 -4.86 -8.50
C LEU A 28 -3.28 -4.30 -8.40
N LYS A 29 -2.43 -4.57 -9.40
CA LYS A 29 -1.08 -4.01 -9.48
C LYS A 29 -1.10 -2.49 -9.64
N GLU A 30 -1.90 -1.97 -10.57
CA GLU A 30 -2.06 -0.52 -10.75
C GLU A 30 -2.57 0.15 -9.46
N LYS A 31 -3.50 -0.49 -8.74
CA LYS A 31 -3.98 0.02 -7.46
C LYS A 31 -2.89 0.07 -6.39
N LEU A 32 -2.00 -0.92 -6.33
CA LEU A 32 -0.89 -0.92 -5.38
C LEU A 32 0.08 0.23 -5.67
N GLU A 33 0.44 0.45 -6.93
CA GLU A 33 1.34 1.53 -7.34
C GLU A 33 0.75 2.91 -6.98
N VAL A 34 -0.56 3.12 -7.21
CA VAL A 34 -1.24 4.36 -6.81
C VAL A 34 -1.18 4.57 -5.30
N ILE A 35 -1.38 3.52 -4.51
CA ILE A 35 -1.31 3.59 -3.04
C ILE A 35 0.12 3.90 -2.59
N GLU A 36 1.13 3.28 -3.19
CA GLU A 36 2.54 3.54 -2.88
C GLU A 36 2.95 4.97 -3.23
N HIS A 37 2.59 5.46 -4.41
CA HIS A 37 2.83 6.84 -4.81
C HIS A 37 2.20 7.83 -3.84
N ARG A 38 0.94 7.59 -3.45
CA ARG A 38 0.22 8.46 -2.52
C ARG A 38 0.87 8.43 -1.14
N TYR A 39 1.25 7.25 -0.63
CA TYR A 39 1.91 7.14 0.66
C TYR A 39 3.28 7.81 0.67
N TYR A 40 4.07 7.65 -0.40
CA TYR A 40 5.37 8.31 -0.54
C TYR A 40 5.23 9.82 -0.60
N HIS A 41 4.26 10.34 -1.35
CA HIS A 41 3.98 11.77 -1.41
C HIS A 41 3.64 12.36 -0.02
N GLU A 42 2.91 11.61 0.80
CA GLU A 42 2.46 12.07 2.11
C GLU A 42 3.50 11.86 3.24
N THR A 43 4.37 10.85 3.13
CA THR A 43 5.27 10.44 4.23
C THR A 43 6.75 10.54 3.91
N GLY A 44 7.11 10.70 2.62
CA GLY A 44 8.48 10.59 2.13
C GLY A 44 9.08 9.18 2.24
N LYS A 45 8.28 8.17 2.61
CA LYS A 45 8.75 6.78 2.81
C LYS A 45 8.12 5.85 1.80
N THR A 46 8.86 4.85 1.35
CA THR A 46 8.31 3.78 0.52
C THR A 46 7.54 2.78 1.39
N LEU A 47 6.33 2.43 0.95
CA LEU A 47 5.47 1.52 1.70
C LEU A 47 6.08 0.11 1.77
N ASN A 48 6.73 -0.33 0.69
CA ASN A 48 7.35 -1.65 0.58
C ASN A 48 8.46 -1.88 1.63
N GLY A 49 9.24 -0.84 1.97
CA GLY A 49 10.27 -0.92 3.01
C GLY A 49 9.69 -0.89 4.43
N ASN A 50 8.68 -0.05 4.66
CA ASN A 50 8.02 0.08 5.97
C ASN A 50 7.28 -1.20 6.41
N LEU A 51 6.79 -2.03 5.48
CA LEU A 51 6.11 -3.27 5.84
C LEU A 51 7.06 -4.33 6.42
N GLN A 52 8.34 -4.33 6.03
CA GLN A 52 9.33 -5.26 6.57
C GLN A 52 9.79 -4.88 7.98
N GLU A 53 9.76 -3.60 8.33
CA GLU A 53 10.14 -3.10 9.67
C GLU A 53 9.05 -3.27 10.74
N ILE A 54 7.80 -3.59 10.34
CA ILE A 54 6.65 -3.76 11.25
C ILE A 54 6.33 -5.25 11.49
N THR A 55 7.13 -6.18 10.98
CA THR A 55 6.99 -7.63 11.21
C THR A 55 8.13 -8.14 12.08
#